data_AF-A0A8X6IFZ1-F1
#
_entry.id   AF-A0A8X6IFZ1-F1
#
_cell.length_a   1.000
_cell.length_b   1.000
_cell.length_c   1.000
_cell.angle_alpha   90.00
_cell.angle_beta   90.00
_cell.angle_gamma   90.00
#
_symmetry.space_group_name_H-M   'P 1'
#
loop_
_entity.id
_entity.type
_entity.pdbx_description
1 polymer ?
#
loop_
_entity_poly.entity_id
_entity_poly.type
_entity_poly.pdbx_seq_one_letter_code
_entity_poly.pdbx_strand_id
1 'polypeptide(L)'
;MFSIPDNALKEKRNLVTCVAKIVPLPEFIDRISSLTKLIRVCASILRFIRNSCLPVSRTSGYLKSLELHNAVITILHLIQQVEFPNEIKCRVQGNPLSKYNKLLPLNLFCDSVGVF
;
A
#
# COMPACT_ATOMS: atom_id res chain seq x y z
N MET A 1 56.61 -19.86 -30.00
CA MET A 1 56.13 -19.68 -28.61
C MET A 1 54.86 -18.85 -28.72
N PHE A 2 53.70 -19.44 -28.44
CA PHE A 2 52.38 -18.89 -28.81
C PHE A 2 51.96 -17.74 -27.87
N SER A 3 51.71 -16.57 -28.43
CA SER A 3 51.16 -15.41 -27.73
C SER A 3 49.65 -15.59 -27.51
N ILE A 4 49.20 -15.50 -26.27
CA ILE A 4 47.77 -15.55 -25.91
C ILE A 4 47.18 -14.15 -26.12
N PRO A 5 46.04 -13.99 -26.82
CA PRO A 5 45.45 -12.66 -27.05
C PRO A 5 44.71 -12.15 -25.80
N ASP A 6 45.03 -10.92 -25.40
CA ASP A 6 44.57 -10.20 -24.19
C ASP A 6 43.07 -9.84 -24.14
N ASN A 7 42.20 -10.50 -24.91
CA ASN A 7 40.81 -10.01 -25.08
C ASN A 7 39.70 -11.05 -24.81
N ALA A 8 39.99 -12.14 -24.11
CA ALA A 8 39.09 -13.30 -24.11
C ALA A 8 37.98 -13.34 -23.05
N LEU A 9 37.89 -12.45 -22.06
CA LEU A 9 36.85 -12.56 -21.02
C LEU A 9 36.33 -11.19 -20.55
N LYS A 10 35.47 -10.53 -21.34
CA LYS A 10 34.60 -9.47 -20.82
C LYS A 10 33.43 -10.09 -20.07
N GLU A 11 33.40 -9.95 -18.74
CA GLU A 11 32.28 -10.33 -17.88
C GLU A 11 31.00 -9.57 -18.31
N LYS A 12 30.09 -10.24 -19.02
CA LYS A 12 28.74 -9.72 -19.32
C LYS A 12 27.89 -9.86 -18.06
N ARG A 13 27.85 -8.82 -17.22
CA ARG A 13 26.84 -8.74 -16.16
C ARG A 13 25.49 -8.40 -16.81
N ASN A 14 24.53 -9.32 -16.70
CA ASN A 14 23.14 -9.02 -17.03
C ASN A 14 22.63 -8.02 -15.99
N LEU A 15 22.57 -6.74 -16.35
CA LEU A 15 21.98 -5.70 -15.53
C LEU A 15 20.47 -5.91 -15.49
N VAL A 16 19.98 -6.49 -14.39
CA VAL A 16 18.55 -6.57 -14.10
C VAL A 16 18.15 -5.25 -13.47
N THR A 17 17.53 -4.37 -14.25
CA THR A 17 16.97 -3.11 -13.73
C THR A 17 15.51 -3.34 -13.34
N CYS A 18 15.20 -3.26 -12.06
CA CYS A 18 13.81 -3.22 -11.59
C CYS A 18 13.20 -1.87 -11.94
N VAL A 19 12.24 -1.86 -12.86
CA VAL A 19 11.39 -0.70 -13.11
C VAL A 19 10.20 -0.79 -12.16
N ALA A 20 10.22 -0.03 -11.08
CA ALA A 20 9.06 0.14 -10.22
C ALA A 20 8.04 1.02 -10.95
N LYS A 21 6.82 0.52 -11.11
CA LYS A 21 5.70 1.38 -11.50
C LYS A 21 5.40 2.29 -10.31
N ILE A 22 5.56 3.60 -10.49
CA ILE A 22 5.12 4.59 -9.52
C ILE A 22 3.65 4.86 -9.83
N VAL A 23 2.75 4.32 -9.01
CA VAL A 23 1.36 4.76 -9.02
C VAL A 23 1.26 5.95 -8.08
N PRO A 24 0.75 7.11 -8.53
CA PRO A 24 0.63 8.28 -7.68
C PRO A 24 -0.35 8.01 -6.54
N LEU A 25 0.17 8.03 -5.31
CA LEU A 25 -0.64 7.95 -4.10
C LEU A 25 -1.41 9.26 -3.87
N PRO A 26 -2.48 9.24 -3.05
CA PRO A 26 -3.10 10.47 -2.59
C PRO A 26 -2.06 11.39 -1.97
N GLU A 27 -2.08 12.66 -2.36
CA GLU A 27 -1.07 13.67 -2.02
C GLU A 27 -0.79 13.75 -0.50
N PHE A 28 -1.82 13.55 0.31
CA PHE A 28 -1.71 13.52 1.77
C PHE A 28 -0.84 12.37 2.30
N ILE A 29 -0.88 11.20 1.65
CA ILE A 29 -0.07 10.03 2.01
C ILE A 29 1.36 10.24 1.54
N ASP A 30 1.53 10.68 0.29
CA ASP A 30 2.85 10.81 -0.36
C ASP A 30 3.73 11.90 0.27
N ARG A 31 3.12 12.98 0.78
CA ARG A 31 3.85 14.10 1.43
C ARG A 31 4.39 13.77 2.82
N ILE A 32 3.95 12.68 3.46
CA ILE A 32 4.32 12.37 4.84
C ILE A 32 5.31 11.20 4.87
N SER A 33 6.58 11.50 5.10
CA SER A 33 7.66 10.50 5.16
C SER A 33 7.67 9.63 6.42
N SER A 34 6.88 9.96 7.44
CA SER A 34 6.80 9.19 8.69
C SER A 34 5.46 8.49 8.81
N LEU A 35 5.48 7.15 8.80
CA LEU A 35 4.28 6.33 8.99
C LEU A 35 3.55 6.70 10.29
N THR A 36 4.29 6.87 11.39
CA THR A 36 3.69 7.26 12.68
C THR A 36 3.00 8.62 12.61
N LYS A 37 3.59 9.58 11.89
CA LYS A 37 2.99 10.90 11.67
C LYS A 37 1.73 10.77 10.80
N LEU A 38 1.79 10.01 9.72
CA LEU A 38 0.67 9.78 8.81
C LEU A 38 -0.53 9.17 9.56
N ILE A 39 -0.29 8.13 10.36
CA ILE A 39 -1.32 7.48 11.19
C ILE A 39 -1.96 8.48 12.14
N ARG A 40 -1.16 9.30 12.84
CA ARG A 40 -1.68 10.30 13.79
C ARG A 40 -2.53 11.36 13.08
N VAL A 41 -2.10 11.83 11.92
CA VAL A 41 -2.87 12.83 11.17
C VAL A 41 -4.16 12.23 10.63
N CYS A 42 -4.10 11.03 10.04
CA CYS A 42 -5.30 10.31 9.58
C CYS A 42 -6.29 10.04 10.72
N ALA A 43 -5.81 9.58 11.88
CA ALA A 43 -6.64 9.39 13.07
C ALA A 43 -7.31 10.70 13.54
N SER A 44 -6.58 11.81 13.45
CA SER A 44 -7.10 13.13 13.82
C SER A 44 -8.19 13.60 12.86
N ILE A 45 -8.02 13.37 11.55
CA ILE A 45 -9.03 13.65 10.52
C ILE A 45 -10.28 12.80 10.76
N LEU A 46 -10.13 11.49 10.99
CA LEU A 46 -11.24 10.58 11.28
C LEU A 46 -12.01 11.00 12.55
N ARG A 47 -11.29 11.37 13.62
CA ARG A 47 -11.89 11.90 14.84
C ARG A 47 -12.65 13.20 14.56
N PHE A 48 -12.07 14.11 13.77
CA PHE A 48 -12.73 15.36 13.41
C PHE A 48 -14.05 15.10 12.67
N ILE A 49 -14.05 14.22 11.67
CA ILE A 49 -15.25 13.82 10.94
C ILE A 49 -16.29 13.26 11.91
N ARG A 50 -15.90 12.30 12.75
CA ARG A 50 -16.80 11.69 13.75
C ARG A 50 -17.40 12.74 14.70
N ASN A 51 -16.57 13.65 15.20
CA ASN A 51 -17.01 14.69 16.12
C ASN A 51 -17.95 15.71 15.45
N SER A 52 -17.73 16.00 14.17
CA SER A 52 -18.60 16.88 13.38
C SER A 52 -19.95 16.23 13.06
N CYS A 53 -19.98 14.91 12.82
CA CYS A 53 -21.23 14.18 12.55
C CYS A 53 -22.02 13.86 13.84
N LEU A 54 -21.35 13.68 14.98
CA LEU A 54 -21.95 13.25 16.24
C LEU A 54 -21.54 14.18 17.41
N PRO A 55 -22.03 15.43 17.44
CA PRO A 55 -21.59 16.44 18.40
C PRO A 55 -21.86 16.06 19.86
N VAL A 56 -22.90 15.28 20.11
CA VAL A 56 -23.29 14.80 21.46
C VAL A 56 -22.27 13.80 22.04
N SER A 57 -21.53 13.07 21.20
CA SER A 57 -20.56 12.04 21.60
C SER A 57 -19.11 12.45 21.34
N ARG A 58 -18.84 13.76 21.40
CA ARG A 58 -17.55 14.34 21.03
C ARG A 58 -16.42 13.74 21.86
N THR A 59 -15.44 13.18 21.16
CA THR A 59 -14.22 12.63 21.77
C THR A 59 -13.14 13.71 21.83
N SER A 60 -12.53 13.90 23.00
CA SER A 60 -11.45 14.86 23.28
C SER A 60 -10.26 14.16 23.95
N GLY A 61 -9.11 14.85 24.02
CA GLY A 61 -7.89 14.34 24.64
C GLY A 61 -6.97 13.56 23.69
N TYR A 62 -6.15 12.66 24.23
CA TYR A 62 -5.21 11.86 23.44
C TYR A 62 -5.92 10.91 22.46
N LEU A 63 -5.25 10.58 21.35
CA LEU A 63 -5.72 9.57 20.40
C LEU A 63 -5.74 8.19 21.06
N LYS A 64 -6.89 7.50 20.96
CA LYS A 64 -7.06 6.16 21.49
C LYS A 64 -6.40 5.15 20.56
N SER A 65 -5.96 4.01 21.11
CA SER A 65 -5.36 2.92 20.33
C SER A 65 -6.27 2.44 19.19
N LEU A 66 -7.59 2.41 19.42
CA LEU A 66 -8.57 2.07 18.40
C LEU A 66 -8.60 3.08 17.23
N GLU A 67 -8.43 4.37 17.51
CA GLU A 67 -8.39 5.39 16.46
C GLU A 67 -7.12 5.29 15.62
N LEU A 68 -6.00 4.96 16.25
CA LEU A 68 -4.75 4.69 15.54
C LEU A 68 -4.86 3.43 14.67
N HIS A 69 -5.46 2.36 15.20
CA HIS A 69 -5.70 1.13 14.45
C HIS A 69 -6.61 1.39 13.24
N ASN A 70 -7.74 2.07 13.45
CA ASN A 70 -8.65 2.42 12.37
C ASN A 70 -7.97 3.29 11.30
N ALA A 71 -7.12 4.24 11.71
CA ALA A 71 -6.34 5.04 10.78
C ALA A 71 -5.38 4.19 9.93
N VAL A 72 -4.69 3.20 10.53
CA VAL A 72 -3.85 2.26 9.78
C VAL A 72 -4.68 1.52 8.72
N ILE A 73 -5.83 0.99 9.11
CA ILE A 73 -6.72 0.26 8.20
C ILE A 73 -7.21 1.17 7.07
N THR A 74 -7.59 2.41 7.38
CA THR A 74 -8.02 3.38 6.37
C THR A 74 -6.90 3.69 5.37
N ILE A 75 -5.67 3.93 5.86
CA ILE A 75 -4.51 4.18 5.00
C ILE A 75 -4.25 2.97 4.09
N LEU A 76 -4.28 1.76 4.65
CA LEU A 76 -4.07 0.54 3.89
C LEU A 76 -5.11 0.37 2.79
N HIS A 77 -6.39 0.58 3.10
CA HIS A 77 -7.46 0.52 2.11
C HIS A 77 -7.27 1.54 0.98
N LEU A 78 -6.85 2.77 1.30
CA LEU A 78 -6.58 3.79 0.29
C LEU A 78 -5.44 3.37 -0.64
N ILE A 79 -4.35 2.82 -0.10
CA ILE A 79 -3.22 2.33 -0.90
C ILE A 79 -3.66 1.13 -1.75
N GLN A 80 -4.38 0.17 -1.18
CA GLN A 80 -4.88 -1.00 -1.91
C GLN A 80 -5.82 -0.62 -3.06
N GLN A 81 -6.67 0.39 -2.87
CA GLN A 81 -7.54 0.89 -3.94
C GLN A 81 -6.75 1.48 -5.12
N VAL A 82 -5.59 2.08 -4.83
CA VAL A 82 -4.73 2.70 -5.84
C VAL A 82 -3.86 1.66 -6.56
N GLU A 83 -3.28 0.72 -5.82
CA GLU A 83 -2.37 -0.30 -6.35
C GLU A 83 -3.10 -1.50 -6.99
N PHE A 84 -4.26 -1.88 -6.44
CA PHE A 84 -5.02 -3.08 -6.84
C PHE A 84 -6.48 -2.77 -7.21
N PRO A 85 -6.75 -1.83 -8.13
CA PRO A 85 -8.10 -1.39 -8.42
C PRO A 85 -8.97 -2.50 -9.03
N ASN A 86 -8.37 -3.42 -9.80
CA ASN A 86 -9.11 -4.51 -10.43
C ASN A 86 -9.50 -5.58 -9.40
N GLU A 87 -8.60 -5.87 -8.48
CA GLU A 87 -8.76 -6.86 -7.44
C GLU A 87 -9.78 -6.39 -6.41
N ILE A 88 -9.71 -5.10 -6.02
CA ILE A 88 -10.73 -4.49 -5.17
C ILE A 88 -12.09 -4.48 -5.87
N LYS A 89 -12.18 -4.20 -7.17
CA LYS A 89 -13.44 -4.28 -7.92
C LYS A 89 -14.01 -5.70 -7.97
N CYS A 90 -13.18 -6.69 -8.30
CA CYS A 90 -13.57 -8.10 -8.29
C CYS A 90 -14.07 -8.51 -6.89
N ARG A 91 -13.37 -8.09 -5.84
CA ARG A 91 -13.78 -8.33 -4.44
C ARG A 91 -15.14 -7.70 -4.12
N VAL A 92 -15.33 -6.42 -4.43
CA VAL A 92 -16.59 -5.70 -4.16
C VAL A 92 -17.77 -6.33 -4.92
N GLN A 93 -17.53 -6.86 -6.12
CA GLN A 93 -18.55 -7.49 -6.96
C GLN A 93 -18.76 -8.98 -6.65
N GLY A 94 -17.97 -9.58 -5.77
CA GLY A 94 -18.00 -11.03 -5.51
C GLY A 94 -17.52 -11.88 -6.70
N ASN A 95 -16.82 -11.27 -7.66
CA ASN A 95 -16.33 -11.92 -8.86
C ASN A 95 -14.96 -12.57 -8.59
N PRO A 96 -14.68 -13.74 -9.17
CA PRO A 96 -13.37 -14.37 -9.06
C PRO A 96 -12.29 -13.52 -9.75
N LEU A 97 -11.08 -13.52 -9.19
CA LEU A 97 -9.92 -12.90 -9.83
C LEU A 97 -9.61 -13.61 -11.15
N SER A 98 -9.11 -12.86 -12.14
CA SER A 98 -8.60 -13.43 -13.39
C SER A 98 -7.53 -14.48 -13.10
N LYS A 99 -7.56 -15.62 -13.80
CA LYS A 99 -6.57 -16.72 -13.65
C LYS A 99 -5.12 -16.28 -13.86
N TYR A 100 -4.90 -15.14 -14.53
CA TYR A 100 -3.58 -14.56 -14.79
C TYR A 100 -3.20 -13.47 -13.79
N ASN A 101 -3.97 -13.29 -12.71
CA ASN A 101 -3.66 -12.30 -11.71
C ASN A 101 -2.40 -12.70 -10.93
N LYS A 102 -1.47 -11.76 -10.78
CA LYS A 102 -0.20 -11.94 -10.07
C LYS A 102 -0.39 -12.24 -8.58
N LEU A 103 -1.55 -11.92 -8.04
CA LEU A 103 -1.94 -12.13 -6.65
C LEU A 103 -2.39 -13.58 -6.37
N LEU A 104 -2.91 -14.31 -7.36
CA LEU A 104 -3.35 -15.71 -7.17
C LEU A 104 -2.24 -16.67 -6.71
N PRO A 105 -1.02 -16.68 -7.30
CA PRO A 105 0.04 -17.59 -6.86
C PRO A 105 0.64 -17.23 -5.50
N LEU A 106 0.37 -16.02 -4.98
CA LEU A 106 0.88 -15.56 -3.70
C LEU A 106 0.06 -16.09 -2.51
N ASN A 107 -1.01 -16.85 -2.76
CA ASN A 107 -1.93 -17.39 -1.74
C ASN A 107 -2.32 -16.33 -0.70
N LEU A 108 -2.66 -15.14 -1.18
CA LEU A 108 -2.90 -13.96 -0.38
C LEU A 108 -4.13 -14.19 0.50
N PHE A 109 -3.97 -13.93 1.79
CA PHE A 109 -5.07 -14.08 2.73
C PHE A 109 -5.99 -12.87 2.58
N CYS A 110 -7.21 -13.12 2.11
CA CYS A 110 -8.22 -12.08 1.97
C CYS A 110 -8.98 -11.99 3.30
N ASP A 111 -8.52 -11.14 4.22
CA ASP A 111 -9.25 -10.84 5.45
C ASP A 111 -10.33 -9.77 5.18
N SER A 112 -11.27 -9.64 6.10
CA SER A 112 -12.24 -8.54 6.25
C SER A 112 -11.63 -7.13 6.10
N VAL A 113 -10.32 -7.01 6.25
CA VAL A 113 -9.54 -5.76 6.28
C VAL A 113 -8.75 -5.51 4.99
N GLY A 114 -8.68 -6.45 4.03
CA GLY A 114 -7.79 -6.26 2.88
C GLY A 114 -7.43 -7.53 2.10
N VAL A 115 -6.81 -7.30 0.94
CA VAL A 115 -6.03 -8.34 0.24
C VAL A 115 -4.60 -8.25 0.79
N PHE A 116 -4.15 -9.25 1.55
CA PHE A 116 -2.83 -9.27 2.19
C PHE A 116 -1.90 -10.33 1.62
#